data_AF-A0A840Z1H9-F1
#
_entry.id   AF-A0A840Z1H9-F1
#
_cell.length_a   1.000
_cell.length_b   1.000
_cell.length_c   1.000
_cell.angle_alpha   90.00
_cell.angle_beta   90.00
_cell.angle_gamma   90.00
#
_symmetry.space_group_name_H-M   'P 1'
#
loop_
_entity.id
_entity.type
_entity.pdbx_description
1 polymer ?
#
loop_
_entity_poly.entity_id
_entity_poly.type
_entity_poly.pdbx_seq_one_letter_code
_entity_poly.pdbx_strand_id
1 'polypeptide(L)'
;MIETFDDTAPAGQELTAYDKAHVKLYARLLDADADGADWAEAVQILFGLDPTHDPERCRRIHDSHLARARWMTHTGYRHLLRQSHG
;
A
#
# COMPACT_ATOMS: atom_id res chain seq x y z
N MET A 1 11.52 -12.58 -3.22
CA MET A 1 10.87 -12.80 -1.92
C MET A 1 9.68 -11.85 -1.89
N ILE A 2 8.46 -12.34 -1.68
CA ILE A 2 7.32 -11.45 -1.45
C ILE A 2 7.60 -10.76 -0.12
N GLU A 3 7.65 -9.43 -0.11
CA GLU A 3 7.87 -8.67 1.11
C GLU A 3 6.72 -8.94 2.08
N THR A 4 7.04 -9.25 3.33
CA THR A 4 6.05 -9.56 4.36
C THR A 4 5.25 -8.30 4.68
N PHE A 5 3.93 -8.37 4.56
CA PHE A 5 3.01 -7.28 4.88
C PHE A 5 2.24 -7.58 6.16
N ASP A 6 1.82 -6.52 6.84
CA ASP A 6 0.92 -6.60 7.98
C ASP A 6 -0.54 -6.48 7.51
N ASP A 7 -1.49 -6.86 8.37
CA ASP A 7 -2.92 -6.73 8.04
C ASP A 7 -3.37 -5.26 7.91
N THR A 8 -2.59 -4.33 8.41
CA THR A 8 -2.86 -2.89 8.39
C THR A 8 -1.56 -2.15 8.10
N ALA A 9 -1.59 -1.25 7.12
CA ALA A 9 -0.47 -0.38 6.81
C ALA A 9 -0.26 0.65 7.94
N PRO A 10 0.97 1.18 8.09
CA PRO A 10 1.24 2.24 9.05
C PRO A 10 0.31 3.44 8.88
N ALA A 11 -0.14 3.99 10.00
CA ALA A 11 -0.91 5.23 10.04
C ALA A 11 -0.04 6.37 10.60
N GLY A 12 -0.43 7.62 10.31
CA GLY A 12 0.26 8.82 10.81
C GLY A 12 0.95 9.63 9.72
N GLN A 13 1.60 10.72 10.13
CA GLN A 13 2.15 11.74 9.22
C GLN A 13 3.65 11.58 8.94
N GLU A 14 4.27 10.51 9.44
CA GLU A 14 5.70 10.25 9.28
C GLU A 14 5.95 9.03 8.39
N LEU A 15 7.07 9.05 7.68
CA LEU A 15 7.53 7.94 6.86
C LEU A 15 8.19 6.87 7.75
N THR A 16 7.77 5.63 7.62
CA THR A 16 8.29 4.49 8.40
C THR A 16 9.24 3.62 7.59
N ALA A 17 9.94 2.70 8.25
CA ALA A 17 10.73 1.68 7.56
C ALA A 17 9.85 0.72 6.73
N TYR A 18 8.63 0.44 7.20
CA TYR A 18 7.64 -0.34 6.48
C TYR A 18 7.29 0.31 5.13
N ASP A 19 7.04 1.62 5.13
CA ASP A 19 6.72 2.34 3.89
C ASP A 19 7.86 2.27 2.86
N LYS A 20 9.11 2.35 3.33
CA LYS A 20 10.30 2.27 2.48
C LYS A 20 10.49 0.89 1.86
N ALA A 21 10.18 -0.17 2.61
CA ALA A 21 10.19 -1.53 2.09
C ALA A 21 9.07 -1.71 1.04
N HIS A 22 7.87 -1.21 1.30
CA HIS A 22 6.68 -1.49 0.49
C HIS A 22 6.42 -0.49 -0.66
N VAL A 23 7.40 0.32 -1.08
CA VAL A 23 7.22 1.30 -2.16
C VAL A 23 6.71 0.66 -3.45
N LYS A 24 7.21 -0.53 -3.80
CA LYS A 24 6.76 -1.27 -5.00
C LYS A 24 5.32 -1.74 -4.89
N LEU A 25 4.93 -2.23 -3.71
CA LEU A 25 3.55 -2.64 -3.44
C LEU A 25 2.60 -1.43 -3.56
N TYR A 26 2.98 -0.29 -2.98
CA TYR A 26 2.19 0.94 -3.07
C TYR A 26 2.04 1.45 -4.50
N ALA A 27 3.10 1.42 -5.32
CA ALA A 27 3.02 1.80 -6.73
C ALA A 27 2.02 0.93 -7.49
N ARG A 28 2.09 -0.39 -7.31
CA ARG A 28 1.18 -1.33 -8.00
C ARG A 28 -0.27 -1.20 -7.52
N LEU A 29 -0.50 -0.88 -6.25
CA LEU A 29 -1.84 -0.57 -5.73
C LEU A 29 -2.43 0.69 -6.36
N LEU A 30 -1.60 1.73 -6.53
CA LEU A 30 -2.02 2.97 -7.17
C LEU A 30 -2.31 2.77 -8.65
N ASP A 31 -1.49 1.98 -9.36
CA ASP A 31 -1.73 1.63 -10.77
C ASP A 31 -3.05 0.85 -10.91
N ALA A 32 -3.27 -0.16 -10.06
CA ALA A 32 -4.51 -0.95 -10.06
C ALA A 32 -5.76 -0.09 -9.77
N ASP A 33 -5.67 0.84 -8.81
CA ASP A 33 -6.74 1.78 -8.48
C ASP A 33 -7.02 2.77 -9.63
N ALA A 34 -5.96 3.26 -10.30
CA ALA A 34 -6.07 4.15 -11.44
C ALA A 34 -6.68 3.47 -12.68
N ASP A 35 -6.37 2.19 -12.89
CA ASP A 35 -6.94 1.34 -13.94
C ASP A 35 -8.37 0.86 -13.61
N GLY A 36 -8.87 1.16 -12.41
CA GLY A 36 -10.21 0.75 -11.95
C GLY A 36 -10.35 -0.75 -11.72
N ALA A 37 -9.24 -1.42 -11.38
CA ALA A 37 -9.23 -2.85 -11.09
C ALA A 37 -10.10 -3.19 -9.86
N ASP A 38 -10.62 -4.42 -9.84
CA ASP A 38 -11.36 -4.90 -8.68
C ASP A 38 -10.41 -5.12 -7.49
N TRP A 39 -10.80 -4.64 -6.31
CA TRP A 39 -10.00 -4.75 -5.09
C TRP A 39 -9.69 -6.21 -4.73
N ALA A 40 -10.60 -7.16 -5.03
CA ALA A 40 -10.43 -8.57 -4.75
C ALA A 40 -9.34 -9.18 -5.63
N GLU A 41 -9.30 -8.82 -6.91
CA GLU A 41 -8.24 -9.23 -7.84
C GLU A 41 -6.89 -8.61 -7.43
N ALA A 42 -6.89 -7.32 -7.07
CA ALA A 42 -5.69 -6.65 -6.55
C ALA A 42 -5.13 -7.36 -5.31
N VAL A 43 -6.00 -7.79 -4.38
CA VAL A 43 -5.56 -8.54 -3.18
C VAL A 43 -4.99 -9.90 -3.52
N GLN A 44 -5.64 -10.65 -4.41
CA GLN A 44 -5.13 -11.95 -4.86
C GLN A 44 -3.75 -11.82 -5.51
N ILE A 45 -3.57 -10.84 -6.39
CA ILE A 45 -2.33 -10.68 -7.16
C ILE A 45 -1.20 -10.07 -6.32
N LEU A 46 -1.50 -9.04 -5.52
CA LEU A 46 -0.49 -8.25 -4.83
C LEU A 46 -0.14 -8.79 -3.43
N PHE A 47 -1.11 -9.38 -2.74
CA PHE A 47 -0.93 -9.91 -1.39
C PHE A 47 -0.98 -11.44 -1.33
N GLY A 48 -1.38 -12.11 -2.42
CA GLY A 48 -1.48 -13.58 -2.43
C GLY A 48 -2.58 -14.11 -1.51
N LEU A 49 -3.60 -13.30 -1.19
CA LEU A 49 -4.70 -13.67 -0.31
C LEU A 49 -5.96 -13.99 -1.10
N ASP A 50 -6.75 -14.95 -0.63
CA ASP A 50 -8.03 -15.27 -1.24
C ASP A 50 -9.20 -14.54 -0.55
N PRO A 51 -9.79 -13.53 -1.19
CA PRO A 51 -10.95 -12.79 -0.68
C PRO A 51 -12.22 -13.62 -0.59
N THR A 52 -12.28 -14.83 -1.17
CA THR A 52 -13.44 -15.72 -0.99
C THR A 52 -13.46 -16.39 0.38
N HIS A 53 -12.29 -16.59 1.00
CA HIS A 53 -12.15 -17.23 2.31
C HIS A 53 -12.31 -16.25 3.47
N ASP A 54 -11.74 -15.05 3.36
CA ASP A 54 -11.87 -13.99 4.35
C ASP A 54 -11.99 -12.61 3.66
N PRO A 55 -13.18 -12.30 3.11
CA PRO A 55 -13.39 -11.08 2.33
C PRO A 55 -13.17 -9.82 3.16
N GLU A 56 -13.57 -9.83 4.43
CA GLU A 56 -13.43 -8.67 5.30
C GLU A 56 -11.97 -8.36 5.61
N ARG A 57 -11.16 -9.37 5.94
CA ARG A 57 -9.73 -9.18 6.17
C ARG A 57 -9.02 -8.72 4.90
N CYS A 58 -9.31 -9.36 3.77
CA CYS A 58 -8.72 -8.99 2.48
C CYS A 58 -9.04 -7.54 2.11
N ARG A 59 -10.29 -7.12 2.33
CA ARG A 59 -10.72 -5.74 2.08
C ARG A 59 -10.04 -4.74 3.01
N ARG A 60 -9.91 -5.06 4.30
CA ARG A 60 -9.17 -4.20 5.25
C ARG A 60 -7.70 -4.02 4.84
N ILE A 61 -7.06 -5.11 4.42
CA ILE A 61 -5.67 -5.08 3.94
C ILE A 61 -5.56 -4.18 2.72
N HIS A 62 -6.41 -4.39 1.71
CA HIS A 62 -6.47 -3.55 0.52
C HIS A 62 -6.63 -2.07 0.86
N ASP A 63 -7.69 -1.73 1.59
CA ASP A 63 -8.08 -0.35 1.83
C ASP A 63 -7.04 0.40 2.67
N SER A 64 -6.47 -0.27 3.69
CA SER A 64 -5.41 0.30 4.52
C SER A 64 -4.14 0.60 3.71
N HIS A 65 -3.70 -0.34 2.87
CA HIS A 65 -2.49 -0.15 2.06
C HIS A 65 -2.70 0.85 0.93
N LEU A 66 -3.86 0.85 0.28
CA LEU A 66 -4.19 1.84 -0.75
C LEU A 66 -4.29 3.24 -0.16
N ALA A 67 -4.92 3.40 1.02
CA ALA A 67 -4.95 4.67 1.73
C ALA A 67 -3.53 5.17 2.06
N ARG A 68 -2.65 4.27 2.52
CA ARG A 68 -1.26 4.61 2.81
C ARG A 68 -0.47 4.96 1.54
N ALA A 69 -0.68 4.23 0.45
CA ALA A 69 -0.08 4.52 -0.85
C ALA A 69 -0.50 5.91 -1.38
N ARG A 70 -1.78 6.26 -1.27
CA ARG A 70 -2.28 7.60 -1.61
C ARG A 70 -1.67 8.67 -0.69
N TRP A 71 -1.49 8.41 0.59
CA TRP A 71 -0.80 9.35 1.48
C TRP A 71 0.67 9.57 1.07
N MET A 72 1.37 8.51 0.65
CA MET A 72 2.75 8.58 0.17
C MET A 72 2.90 9.49 -1.06
N THR A 73 1.93 9.50 -1.98
CA THR A 73 1.97 10.38 -3.16
C THR A 73 1.64 11.84 -2.86
N HIS A 74 0.73 12.10 -1.91
CA HIS A 74 0.31 13.46 -1.56
C HIS A 74 1.24 14.16 -0.56
N THR A 75 1.82 13.41 0.39
CA THR A 75 2.58 13.97 1.53
C THR A 75 4.00 13.39 1.62
N GLY A 76 4.17 12.08 1.42
CA GLY A 76 5.45 11.39 1.60
C GLY A 76 6.57 11.88 0.67
N TYR A 77 6.26 12.15 -0.60
CA TYR A 77 7.26 12.62 -1.57
C TYR A 77 7.86 13.99 -1.22
N ARG A 78 7.05 14.90 -0.63
CA ARG A 78 7.51 16.23 -0.18
C ARG A 78 8.54 16.12 0.96
N HIS A 79 8.43 15.10 1.82
CA HIS A 79 9.39 14.85 2.89
C HIS A 79 10.67 14.17 2.40
N LEU A 80 10.57 13.24 1.43
CA LEU A 80 11.74 12.60 0.81
C LEU A 80 12.63 13.62 0.08
N LEU A 81 12.04 14.54 -0.69
CA LEU A 81 12.77 15.61 -1.38
C LEU A 81 13.45 16.61 -0.44
N ARG A 82 12.90 16.80 0.76
CA ARG A 82 13.46 17.70 1.78
C ARG A 82 14.66 17.10 2.51
N GLN A 83 14.79 15.77 2.55
CA GLN A 83 15.95 15.08 3.13
C GLN A 83 17.13 14.93 2.16
N SER A 84 16.95 15.16 0.85
CA SER A 84 18.05 15.23 -0.13
C SER A 84 18.64 16.64 -0.31
N HIS A 85 18.21 17.62 0.47
CA HIS A 85 18.75 18.98 0.50
C HIS A 85 19.26 19.35 1.90
N GLY A 86 20.04 18.47 2.51
CA GLY A 86 20.74 18.69 3.78
C GLY A 86 22.14 18.11 3.75
#